data_AF-V9XM17-F1
#
_entry.id   AF-V9XM17-F1
#
_cell.length_a   1.000
_cell.length_b   1.000
_cell.length_c   1.000
_cell.angle_alpha   90.00
_cell.angle_beta   90.00
_cell.angle_gamma   90.00
#
_symmetry.space_group_name_H-M   'P 1'
#
loop_
_entity.id
_entity.type
_entity.pdbx_description
1 polymer ?
#
loop_
_entity_poly.entity_id
_entity_poly.type
_entity_poly.pdbx_seq_one_letter_code
_entity_poly.pdbx_strand_id
1 'polypeptide(L)'
;MLRPPPQMTAAPGAPQPISTRYGLTYDIPADWTNDYRSIAGWSNENDKASYGAVGFFGYGYCPEEDGGWLAISGAAGSRDLDLESVAQQEVRSVEWIFDDNAGTLPTVEYTDPVWFEVAGRPAVRVSALVTDIPRISSCEPGSARFDVVATPGYATAETMVLMVEVHQDIDGAYEGGVADAIISTLRPT
;
A
#
# COMPACT_ATOMS: atom_id res chain seq x y z
N MET A 1 -10.46 -14.12 -15.71
CA MET A 1 -10.18 -13.38 -14.44
C MET A 1 -9.94 -14.42 -13.35
N LEU A 2 -8.81 -14.34 -12.64
CA LEU A 2 -8.58 -15.15 -11.45
C LEU A 2 -9.39 -14.54 -10.29
N ARG A 3 -10.25 -15.34 -9.65
CA ARG A 3 -11.09 -14.91 -8.52
C ARG A 3 -10.18 -14.64 -7.30
N PRO A 4 -10.40 -13.57 -6.51
CA PRO A 4 -9.66 -13.37 -5.27
C PRO A 4 -9.88 -14.56 -4.31
N PRO A 5 -8.88 -14.91 -3.48
CA PRO A 5 -9.05 -15.96 -2.47
C PRO A 5 -10.27 -15.69 -1.57
N PRO A 6 -10.91 -16.72 -0.99
CA PRO A 6 -11.97 -16.52 0.00
C PRO A 6 -11.46 -15.69 1.18
N GLN A 7 -12.33 -14.85 1.75
CA GLN A 7 -12.02 -14.10 2.95
C GLN A 7 -11.82 -15.05 4.13
N MET A 8 -10.74 -14.85 4.87
CA MET A 8 -10.54 -15.49 6.18
C MET A 8 -11.28 -14.66 7.23
N THR A 9 -12.12 -15.29 8.04
CA THR A 9 -12.88 -14.59 9.08
C THR A 9 -12.05 -14.43 10.35
N ALA A 10 -11.89 -13.19 10.80
CA ALA A 10 -11.31 -12.86 12.10
C ALA A 10 -12.40 -12.79 13.18
N ALA A 11 -12.00 -12.98 14.45
CA ALA A 11 -12.89 -12.68 15.57
C ALA A 11 -13.17 -11.16 15.63
N PRO A 12 -14.33 -10.72 16.13
CA PRO A 12 -14.63 -9.30 16.30
C PRO A 12 -13.54 -8.59 17.10
N GLY A 13 -13.02 -7.47 16.58
CA GLY A 13 -11.97 -6.68 17.22
C GLY A 13 -10.54 -7.23 17.04
N ALA A 14 -10.36 -8.36 16.34
CA ALA A 14 -9.04 -8.86 15.96
C ALA A 14 -8.59 -8.29 14.61
N PRO A 15 -7.26 -8.24 14.35
CA PRO A 15 -6.75 -7.93 13.01
C PRO A 15 -7.37 -8.82 11.93
N GLN A 16 -7.61 -8.24 10.76
CA GLN A 16 -8.34 -8.87 9.67
C GLN A 16 -7.37 -9.35 8.59
N PRO A 17 -7.27 -10.66 8.33
CA PRO A 17 -6.44 -11.20 7.27
C PRO A 17 -6.99 -10.88 5.87
N ILE A 18 -6.09 -10.48 4.98
CA ILE A 18 -6.33 -10.32 3.55
C ILE A 18 -5.42 -11.28 2.78
N SER A 19 -6.01 -12.35 2.24
CA SER A 19 -5.30 -13.29 1.40
C SER A 19 -5.19 -12.77 -0.03
N THR A 20 -3.97 -12.71 -0.54
CA THR A 20 -3.68 -12.24 -1.88
C THR A 20 -3.65 -13.41 -2.86
N ARG A 21 -3.93 -13.14 -4.14
CA ARG A 21 -3.80 -14.16 -5.20
C ARG A 21 -2.37 -14.67 -5.40
N TYR A 22 -1.38 -14.01 -4.80
CA TYR A 22 0.04 -14.33 -4.92
C TYR A 22 0.50 -15.38 -3.88
N GLY A 23 -0.42 -15.91 -3.07
CA GLY A 23 -0.14 -16.94 -2.06
C GLY A 23 0.48 -16.40 -0.78
N LEU A 24 0.31 -15.10 -0.52
CA LEU A 24 0.63 -14.46 0.75
C LEU A 24 -0.60 -13.78 1.35
N THR A 25 -0.62 -13.70 2.67
CA THR A 25 -1.63 -13.01 3.49
C THR A 25 -0.95 -11.98 4.35
N TYR A 26 -1.58 -10.82 4.51
CA TYR A 26 -1.22 -9.79 5.48
C TYR A 26 -2.47 -9.42 6.29
N ASP A 27 -2.30 -8.89 7.49
CA ASP A 27 -3.40 -8.50 8.36
C ASP A 27 -3.48 -6.97 8.42
N ILE A 28 -4.70 -6.45 8.27
CA ILE A 28 -5.01 -5.05 8.55
C ILE A 28 -5.60 -4.91 9.96
N PRO A 29 -5.54 -3.72 10.58
CA PRO A 29 -6.20 -3.46 11.85
C PRO A 29 -7.71 -3.77 11.84
N ALA A 30 -8.27 -4.01 13.03
CA ALA A 30 -9.67 -4.40 13.19
C ALA A 30 -10.67 -3.30 12.80
N ASP A 31 -10.24 -2.04 12.86
CA ASP A 31 -11.02 -0.85 12.53
C ASP A 31 -10.89 -0.42 11.06
N TRP A 32 -10.03 -1.08 10.29
CA TRP A 32 -9.94 -0.89 8.84
C TRP A 32 -11.06 -1.64 8.13
N THR A 33 -11.45 -1.16 6.96
CA THR A 33 -12.34 -1.89 6.06
C THR A 33 -11.53 -2.89 5.25
N ASN A 34 -11.90 -4.17 5.35
CA ASN A 34 -11.34 -5.23 4.52
C ASN A 34 -12.15 -5.36 3.23
N ASP A 35 -11.64 -4.78 2.14
CA ASP A 35 -12.24 -4.87 0.82
C ASP A 35 -11.37 -5.71 -0.14
N TYR A 36 -11.12 -6.95 0.27
CA TYR A 36 -10.23 -7.89 -0.42
C TYR A 36 -10.59 -8.18 -1.90
N ARG A 37 -11.79 -7.79 -2.35
CA ARG A 37 -12.24 -7.96 -3.75
C ARG A 37 -11.96 -6.74 -4.62
N SER A 38 -11.71 -5.60 -4.01
CA SER A 38 -11.51 -4.34 -4.71
C SER A 38 -10.09 -4.22 -5.24
N ILE A 39 -9.94 -3.26 -6.15
CA ILE A 39 -8.69 -2.83 -6.75
C ILE A 39 -8.60 -1.33 -6.50
N ALA A 40 -7.55 -0.92 -5.81
CA ALA A 40 -7.14 0.46 -5.72
C ALA A 40 -6.29 0.79 -6.94
N GLY A 41 -6.49 1.96 -7.52
CA GLY A 41 -5.78 2.36 -8.72
C GLY A 41 -5.52 3.85 -8.77
N TRP A 42 -4.32 4.19 -9.23
CA TRP A 42 -3.88 5.55 -9.50
C TRP A 42 -3.52 5.64 -10.97
N SER A 43 -3.78 6.78 -11.59
CA SER A 43 -3.40 7.01 -12.98
C SER A 43 -3.27 8.48 -13.30
N ASN A 44 -2.25 8.83 -14.05
CA ASN A 44 -2.14 10.10 -14.76
C ASN A 44 -2.10 9.85 -16.29
N GLU A 45 -1.65 10.83 -17.09
CA GLU A 45 -1.57 10.68 -18.55
C GLU A 45 -0.61 9.57 -19.00
N ASN A 46 0.45 9.30 -18.24
CA ASN A 46 1.57 8.44 -18.65
C ASN A 46 1.64 7.13 -17.85
N ASP A 47 1.19 7.15 -16.60
CA ASP A 47 1.48 6.12 -15.60
C ASP A 47 0.20 5.57 -14.96
N LYS A 48 0.28 4.32 -14.53
CA LYS A 48 -0.80 3.61 -13.83
C LYS A 48 -0.22 2.68 -12.77
N ALA A 49 -0.79 2.73 -11.57
CA ALA A 49 -0.53 1.78 -10.50
C ALA A 49 -1.85 1.13 -10.10
N SER A 50 -1.82 -0.16 -9.79
CA SER A 50 -3.02 -0.88 -9.34
C SER A 50 -2.67 -1.97 -8.35
N TYR A 51 -3.35 -1.95 -7.21
CA TYR A 51 -3.18 -2.93 -6.14
C TYR A 51 -4.53 -3.57 -5.82
N GLY A 52 -4.57 -4.90 -5.86
CA GLY A 52 -5.76 -5.66 -5.45
C GLY A 52 -5.67 -6.07 -3.98
N ALA A 53 -6.68 -6.79 -3.49
CA ALA A 53 -6.70 -7.28 -2.11
C ALA A 53 -6.50 -6.11 -1.13
N VAL A 54 -7.45 -5.17 -1.17
CA VAL A 54 -7.33 -3.85 -0.54
C VAL A 54 -7.86 -3.84 0.89
N GLY A 55 -7.16 -3.14 1.77
CA GLY A 55 -7.70 -2.68 3.05
C GLY A 55 -7.56 -1.17 3.15
N PHE A 56 -8.52 -0.47 3.74
CA PHE A 56 -8.43 0.98 3.88
C PHE A 56 -9.04 1.49 5.19
N PHE A 57 -8.61 2.69 5.60
CA PHE A 57 -9.10 3.40 6.77
C PHE A 57 -9.52 4.83 6.41
N GLY A 58 -10.51 5.36 7.13
CA GLY A 58 -10.94 6.75 6.96
C GLY A 58 -11.70 7.01 5.66
N TYR A 59 -12.39 6.00 5.10
CA TYR A 59 -13.15 6.21 3.87
C TYR A 59 -14.22 7.29 4.04
N GLY A 60 -14.29 8.21 3.07
CA GLY A 60 -15.24 9.32 3.09
C GLY A 60 -14.90 10.40 4.11
N TYR A 61 -13.63 10.46 4.58
CA TYR A 61 -13.18 11.57 5.43
C TYR A 61 -13.31 12.92 4.70
N CYS A 62 -13.12 12.91 3.39
CA CYS A 62 -13.30 14.06 2.52
C CYS A 62 -14.70 14.05 1.88
N PRO A 63 -15.60 14.98 2.24
CA PRO A 63 -16.92 15.06 1.61
C PRO A 63 -16.88 15.54 0.14
N GLU A 64 -15.79 16.19 -0.26
CA GLU A 64 -15.60 16.79 -1.58
C GLU A 64 -15.04 15.79 -2.60
N GLU A 65 -14.43 14.70 -2.12
CA GLU A 65 -13.79 13.67 -2.94
C GLU A 65 -14.41 12.30 -2.68
N ASP A 66 -15.09 11.76 -3.68
CA ASP A 66 -15.59 10.39 -3.62
C ASP A 66 -14.41 9.41 -3.65
N GLY A 67 -14.39 8.49 -2.70
CA GLY A 67 -13.31 7.51 -2.58
C GLY A 67 -12.12 7.93 -1.73
N GLY A 68 -12.10 9.11 -1.09
CA GLY A 68 -10.98 9.49 -0.24
C GLY A 68 -10.79 8.54 0.96
N TRP A 69 -9.54 8.13 1.21
CA TRP A 69 -9.09 7.36 2.38
C TRP A 69 -7.93 8.07 3.07
N LEU A 70 -7.70 7.76 4.35
CA LEU A 70 -6.56 8.28 5.13
C LEU A 70 -5.40 7.29 5.21
N ALA A 71 -5.68 6.02 4.95
CA ALA A 71 -4.64 5.00 4.79
C ALA A 71 -5.18 3.85 3.93
N ILE A 72 -4.30 3.23 3.16
CA ILE A 72 -4.64 2.13 2.27
C ILE A 72 -3.51 1.11 2.22
N SER A 73 -3.86 -0.16 2.07
CA SER A 73 -2.94 -1.25 1.79
C SER A 73 -3.42 -2.03 0.58
N GLY A 74 -2.49 -2.60 -0.17
CA GLY A 74 -2.84 -3.43 -1.33
C GLY A 74 -1.68 -4.25 -1.84
N ALA A 75 -1.99 -5.21 -2.71
CA ALA A 75 -1.03 -6.14 -3.28
C ALA A 75 -1.01 -6.11 -4.81
N ALA A 76 0.20 -6.03 -5.36
CA ALA A 76 0.50 -6.19 -6.78
C ALA A 76 1.44 -7.39 -7.00
N GLY A 77 1.64 -7.75 -8.26
CA GLY A 77 2.51 -8.86 -8.64
C GLY A 77 3.41 -8.46 -9.79
N SER A 78 4.69 -8.80 -9.67
CA SER A 78 5.71 -8.59 -10.69
C SER A 78 6.21 -9.92 -11.26
N ARG A 79 6.69 -9.86 -12.51
CA ARG A 79 7.41 -10.96 -13.17
C ARG A 79 8.92 -10.85 -13.01
N ASP A 80 9.40 -9.80 -12.37
CA ASP A 80 10.82 -9.63 -12.07
C ASP A 80 11.15 -10.36 -10.75
N LEU A 81 12.34 -10.93 -10.67
CA LEU A 81 12.89 -11.66 -9.53
C LEU A 81 13.84 -10.80 -8.70
N ASP A 82 14.30 -9.68 -9.23
CA ASP A 82 15.10 -8.73 -8.47
C ASP A 82 14.20 -7.90 -7.54
N LEU A 83 14.10 -8.37 -6.30
CA LEU A 83 13.22 -7.80 -5.28
C LEU A 83 13.53 -6.32 -5.01
N GLU A 84 14.81 -5.95 -4.99
CA GLU A 84 15.22 -4.57 -4.71
C GLU A 84 14.82 -3.66 -5.86
N SER A 85 15.12 -4.08 -7.10
CA SER A 85 14.68 -3.35 -8.30
C SER A 85 13.16 -3.20 -8.36
N VAL A 86 12.40 -4.24 -8.01
CA VAL A 86 10.93 -4.17 -7.94
C VAL A 86 10.48 -3.17 -6.90
N ALA A 87 10.99 -3.25 -5.67
CA ALA A 87 10.60 -2.34 -4.59
C ALA A 87 10.94 -0.87 -4.93
N GLN A 88 12.12 -0.62 -5.50
CA GLN A 88 12.56 0.71 -5.91
C GLN A 88 11.75 1.28 -7.07
N GLN A 89 11.31 0.45 -8.02
CA GLN A 89 10.45 0.90 -9.12
C GLN A 89 9.05 1.23 -8.62
N GLU A 90 8.48 0.37 -7.79
CA GLU A 90 7.12 0.54 -7.26
C GLU A 90 7.02 1.74 -6.31
N VAL A 91 8.01 1.95 -5.41
CA VAL A 91 7.98 3.06 -4.45
C VAL A 91 8.09 4.43 -5.14
N ARG A 92 8.71 4.51 -6.33
CA ARG A 92 8.81 5.76 -7.12
C ARG A 92 7.47 6.23 -7.67
N SER A 93 6.43 5.39 -7.62
CA SER A 93 5.09 5.81 -8.03
C SER A 93 4.56 7.00 -7.21
N VAL A 94 5.06 7.21 -5.99
CA VAL A 94 4.71 8.37 -5.14
C VAL A 94 4.97 9.72 -5.81
N GLU A 95 5.97 9.81 -6.70
CA GLU A 95 6.33 11.05 -7.39
C GLU A 95 5.19 11.60 -8.23
N TRP A 96 4.37 10.71 -8.79
CA TRP A 96 3.22 11.06 -9.63
C TRP A 96 1.87 10.74 -8.97
N ILE A 97 1.82 9.86 -7.97
CA ILE A 97 0.60 9.62 -7.18
C ILE A 97 0.20 10.88 -6.39
N PHE A 98 1.19 11.63 -5.87
CA PHE A 98 0.97 12.83 -5.07
C PHE A 98 1.28 14.13 -5.82
N ASP A 99 1.33 14.12 -7.16
CA ASP A 99 1.46 15.35 -7.96
C ASP A 99 0.12 16.10 -8.09
N ASP A 100 0.17 17.37 -8.49
CA ASP A 100 -1.05 18.17 -8.75
C ASP A 100 -1.58 18.08 -10.18
N ASN A 101 -0.98 17.25 -11.04
CA ASN A 101 -1.16 17.21 -12.49
C ASN A 101 -1.03 18.58 -13.20
N ALA A 102 -0.55 19.62 -12.52
CA ALA A 102 -0.31 20.98 -13.03
C ALA A 102 1.17 21.36 -13.01
N GLY A 103 2.04 20.46 -12.51
CA GLY A 103 3.50 20.55 -12.55
C GLY A 103 4.15 20.84 -11.19
N THR A 104 3.39 20.94 -10.11
CA THR A 104 3.92 20.98 -8.75
C THR A 104 4.12 19.54 -8.26
N LEU A 105 5.34 19.22 -7.89
CA LEU A 105 5.71 17.91 -7.38
C LEU A 105 5.88 17.97 -5.85
N PRO A 106 5.58 16.88 -5.14
CA PRO A 106 5.93 16.76 -3.74
C PRO A 106 7.45 16.63 -3.56
N THR A 107 7.92 16.86 -2.33
CA THR A 107 9.26 16.47 -1.90
C THR A 107 9.23 14.99 -1.49
N VAL A 108 10.17 14.18 -2.00
CA VAL A 108 10.23 12.74 -1.70
C VAL A 108 11.60 12.38 -1.15
N GLU A 109 11.62 11.75 0.02
CA GLU A 109 12.81 11.15 0.64
C GLU A 109 12.65 9.63 0.68
N TYR A 110 13.60 8.91 0.07
CA TYR A 110 13.61 7.46 0.06
C TYR A 110 14.55 6.92 1.14
N THR A 111 14.14 5.83 1.79
CA THR A 111 15.03 5.07 2.69
C THR A 111 15.92 4.11 1.90
N ASP A 112 17.06 3.76 2.50
CA ASP A 112 17.85 2.62 2.00
C ASP A 112 17.03 1.33 2.10
N PRO A 113 17.22 0.37 1.17
CA PRO A 113 16.53 -0.92 1.21
C PRO A 113 16.79 -1.67 2.52
N VAL A 114 15.71 -2.07 3.21
CA VAL A 114 15.77 -2.87 4.43
C VAL A 114 15.42 -4.32 4.11
N TRP A 115 16.42 -5.20 4.22
CA TRP A 115 16.25 -6.63 3.99
C TRP A 115 15.78 -7.36 5.24
N PHE A 116 14.85 -8.30 5.06
CA PHE A 116 14.33 -9.16 6.11
C PHE A 116 13.83 -10.49 5.50
N GLU A 117 13.22 -11.34 6.32
CA GLU A 117 12.67 -12.62 5.86
C GLU A 117 11.17 -12.73 6.07
N VAL A 118 10.49 -13.32 5.09
CA VAL A 118 9.09 -13.76 5.17
C VAL A 118 9.07 -15.27 5.00
N ALA A 119 8.78 -16.00 6.09
CA ALA A 119 8.81 -17.45 6.13
C ALA A 119 10.12 -18.07 5.59
N GLY A 120 11.27 -17.48 5.97
CA GLY A 120 12.60 -17.95 5.57
C GLY A 120 13.00 -17.64 4.13
N ARG A 121 12.23 -16.80 3.42
CA ARG A 121 12.58 -16.28 2.09
C ARG A 121 12.91 -14.80 2.18
N PRO A 122 13.87 -14.29 1.38
CA PRO A 122 14.24 -12.89 1.43
C PRO A 122 13.07 -12.00 1.03
N ALA A 123 12.92 -10.88 1.72
CA ALA A 123 12.04 -9.78 1.38
C ALA A 123 12.81 -8.47 1.57
N VAL A 124 12.43 -7.45 0.82
CA VAL A 124 13.02 -6.12 0.91
C VAL A 124 11.93 -5.09 1.03
N ARG A 125 12.16 -4.11 1.90
CA ARG A 125 11.31 -2.94 2.06
C ARG A 125 12.04 -1.71 1.59
N VAL A 126 11.34 -0.86 0.85
CA VAL A 126 11.75 0.52 0.58
C VAL A 126 10.59 1.43 0.98
N SER A 127 10.91 2.53 1.65
CA SER A 127 9.93 3.51 2.12
C SER A 127 10.19 4.85 1.43
N ALA A 128 9.12 5.56 1.12
CA ALA A 128 9.15 6.97 0.78
C ALA A 128 8.44 7.77 1.87
N LEU A 129 9.10 8.83 2.34
CA LEU A 129 8.48 9.91 3.07
C LEU A 129 8.20 11.04 2.07
N VAL A 130 6.92 11.34 1.90
CA VAL A 130 6.43 12.36 0.98
C VAL A 130 6.02 13.58 1.81
N THR A 131 6.54 14.74 1.49
CA THR A 131 6.20 16.02 2.13
C THR A 131 5.91 17.08 1.08
N ASP A 132 5.37 18.23 1.51
CA ASP A 132 5.01 19.32 0.62
C ASP A 132 4.04 18.88 -0.49
N ILE A 133 3.14 17.95 -0.16
CA ILE A 133 2.11 17.47 -1.08
C ILE A 133 1.26 18.68 -1.51
N PRO A 134 1.12 18.94 -2.83
CA PRO A 134 0.35 20.07 -3.32
C PRO A 134 -1.10 20.03 -2.84
N ARG A 135 -1.53 21.06 -2.11
CA ARG A 135 -2.90 21.16 -1.61
C ARG A 135 -3.85 21.69 -2.70
N ILE A 136 -4.45 20.77 -3.45
CA ILE A 136 -5.49 21.08 -4.44
C ILE A 136 -6.85 21.28 -3.76
N SER A 137 -7.11 20.55 -2.67
CA SER A 137 -8.31 20.66 -1.84
C SER A 137 -7.96 20.77 -0.36
N SER A 138 -8.97 20.99 0.49
CA SER A 138 -8.79 20.95 1.95
C SER A 138 -8.56 19.54 2.50
N CYS A 139 -8.75 18.53 1.67
CA CYS A 139 -8.59 17.13 2.01
C CYS A 139 -7.20 16.59 1.68
N GLU A 140 -6.37 17.32 0.95
CA GLU A 140 -5.03 16.85 0.64
C GLU A 140 -4.16 16.83 1.90
N PRO A 141 -3.50 15.69 2.21
CA PRO A 141 -2.61 15.61 3.35
C PRO A 141 -1.37 16.48 3.13
N GLY A 142 -0.78 17.01 4.19
CA GLY A 142 0.51 17.74 4.06
C GLY A 142 1.70 16.81 3.82
N SER A 143 1.58 15.54 4.20
CA SER A 143 2.62 14.52 4.04
C SER A 143 2.02 13.12 3.99
N ALA A 144 2.79 12.15 3.51
CA ALA A 144 2.41 10.74 3.51
C ALA A 144 3.63 9.84 3.68
N ARG A 145 3.40 8.67 4.26
CA ARG A 145 4.36 7.57 4.27
C ARG A 145 3.88 6.51 3.29
N PHE A 146 4.75 6.09 2.39
CA PHE A 146 4.47 5.03 1.42
C PHE A 146 5.51 3.93 1.55
N ASP A 147 5.06 2.73 1.88
CA ASP A 147 5.90 1.58 2.12
C ASP A 147 5.65 0.50 1.07
N VAL A 148 6.73 0.04 0.46
CA VAL A 148 6.71 -1.05 -0.52
C VAL A 148 7.55 -2.20 -0.01
N VAL A 149 6.96 -3.39 0.01
CA VAL A 149 7.67 -4.64 0.29
C VAL A 149 7.60 -5.52 -0.94
N ALA A 150 8.77 -5.92 -1.45
CA ALA A 150 8.88 -6.96 -2.46
C ALA A 150 9.34 -8.27 -1.81
N THR A 151 8.60 -9.35 -2.07
CA THR A 151 8.92 -10.69 -1.60
C THR A 151 8.59 -11.71 -2.69
N PRO A 152 9.27 -12.86 -2.75
CA PRO A 152 8.89 -13.91 -3.68
C PRO A 152 7.44 -14.35 -3.49
N GLY A 153 6.70 -14.47 -4.59
CA GLY A 153 5.36 -15.02 -4.62
C GLY A 153 5.36 -16.54 -4.39
N TYR A 154 4.18 -17.06 -4.08
CA TYR A 154 3.89 -18.50 -3.93
C TYR A 154 2.84 -18.99 -4.94
N ALA A 155 2.30 -18.11 -5.79
CA ALA A 155 1.25 -18.45 -6.75
C ALA A 155 1.34 -17.65 -8.06
N THR A 156 0.45 -16.66 -8.27
CA THR A 156 0.18 -16.09 -9.61
C THR A 156 1.20 -15.06 -10.12
N ALA A 157 2.27 -14.80 -9.39
CA ALA A 157 3.37 -13.91 -9.76
C ALA A 157 4.69 -14.41 -9.14
N GLU A 158 5.80 -14.06 -9.77
CA GLU A 158 7.15 -14.44 -9.30
C GLU A 158 7.54 -13.63 -8.06
N THR A 159 7.22 -12.34 -8.07
CA THR A 159 7.36 -11.43 -6.93
C THR A 159 5.98 -10.87 -6.57
N MET A 160 5.67 -10.83 -5.29
CA MET A 160 4.54 -10.12 -4.72
C MET A 160 5.03 -8.78 -4.15
N VAL A 161 4.24 -7.74 -4.39
CA VAL A 161 4.46 -6.40 -3.86
C VAL A 161 3.34 -6.10 -2.89
N LEU A 162 3.66 -5.82 -1.63
CA LEU A 162 2.74 -5.21 -0.67
C LEU A 162 3.02 -3.72 -0.62
N MET A 163 1.98 -2.91 -0.79
CA MET A 163 2.00 -1.47 -0.62
C MET A 163 1.19 -1.10 0.62
N VAL A 164 1.71 -0.18 1.43
CA VAL A 164 0.97 0.49 2.50
C VAL A 164 1.22 2.00 2.42
N GLU A 165 0.15 2.76 2.27
CA GLU A 165 0.15 4.23 2.24
C GLU A 165 -0.58 4.74 3.47
N VAL A 166 0.01 5.72 4.17
CA VAL A 166 -0.57 6.34 5.36
C VAL A 166 -0.42 7.85 5.23
N HIS A 167 -1.54 8.56 5.15
CA HIS A 167 -1.57 10.02 5.14
C HIS A 167 -1.19 10.58 6.51
N GLN A 168 -0.53 11.73 6.49
CA GLN A 168 -0.01 12.45 7.65
C GLN A 168 -0.27 13.94 7.49
N ASP A 169 -0.16 14.69 8.59
CA ASP A 169 -0.48 16.12 8.61
C ASP A 169 -1.90 16.44 8.08
N ILE A 170 -2.87 15.60 8.49
CA ILE A 170 -4.29 15.77 8.20
C ILE A 170 -5.14 15.26 9.36
N ASP A 171 -6.31 15.85 9.55
CA ASP A 171 -7.24 15.48 10.61
C ASP A 171 -7.74 14.04 10.44
N GLY A 172 -7.69 13.27 11.52
CA GLY A 172 -8.10 11.86 11.53
C GLY A 172 -7.05 10.88 11.01
N ALA A 173 -5.86 11.34 10.62
CA ALA A 173 -4.76 10.49 10.19
C ALA A 173 -4.48 9.34 11.19
N TYR A 174 -4.13 8.18 10.66
CA TYR A 174 -3.80 7.02 11.49
C TYR A 174 -2.41 7.17 12.13
N GLU A 175 -2.17 6.47 13.24
CA GLU A 175 -0.86 6.48 13.91
C GLU A 175 0.26 5.95 13.00
N GLY A 176 1.43 6.61 13.03
CA GLY A 176 2.54 6.37 12.08
C GLY A 176 3.21 4.98 12.12
N GLY A 177 2.83 4.09 13.05
CA GLY A 177 3.35 2.73 13.19
C GLY A 177 2.52 1.64 12.49
N VAL A 178 1.37 1.98 11.89
CA VAL A 178 0.46 0.98 11.31
C VAL A 178 1.07 0.23 10.12
N ALA A 179 1.86 0.90 9.29
CA ALA A 179 2.53 0.26 8.17
C ALA A 179 3.50 -0.83 8.63
N ASP A 180 4.28 -0.55 9.68
CA ASP A 180 5.21 -1.51 10.29
C ASP A 180 4.45 -2.73 10.85
N ALA A 181 3.31 -2.48 11.52
CA ALA A 181 2.46 -3.54 12.05
C ALA A 181 1.88 -4.42 10.93
N ILE A 182 1.32 -3.83 9.88
CA ILE A 182 0.78 -4.57 8.72
C ILE A 182 1.89 -5.41 8.06
N ILE A 183 3.03 -4.81 7.75
CA ILE A 183 4.14 -5.49 7.08
C ILE A 183 4.66 -6.68 7.91
N SER A 184 4.71 -6.53 9.24
CA SER A 184 5.17 -7.61 10.14
C SER A 184 4.30 -8.87 10.14
N THR A 185 3.07 -8.78 9.64
CA THR A 185 2.11 -9.90 9.60
C THR A 185 2.18 -10.71 8.32
N LEU A 186 3.00 -10.27 7.34
CA LEU A 186 3.11 -10.89 6.03
C LEU A 186 3.59 -12.34 6.16
N ARG A 187 2.82 -13.27 5.59
CA ARG A 187 3.05 -14.72 5.70
C ARG A 187 2.46 -15.47 4.50
N PRO A 188 2.90 -16.71 4.22
CA PRO A 188 2.20 -17.59 3.28
C PRO A 188 0.74 -17.78 3.68
N THR A 189 -0.16 -17.83 2.68
CA THR A 189 -1.61 -18.09 2.88
C THR A 189 -1.89 -19.51 3.32
#